data_AF-A0A7C4M8P3-F1
#
_entry.id   AF-A0A7C4M8P3-F1
#
_cell.length_a   1.000
_cell.length_b   1.000
_cell.length_c   1.000
_cell.angle_alpha   90.00
_cell.angle_beta   90.00
_cell.angle_gamma   90.00
#
_symmetry.space_group_name_H-M   'P 1'
#
loop_
_entity.id
_entity.type
_entity.pdbx_description
1 polymer ?
#
loop_
_entity_poly.entity_id
_entity_poly.type
_entity_poly.pdbx_seq_one_letter_code
_entity_poly.pdbx_strand_id
1 'polypeptide(L)'
;MNSVRLSDEEIISEALRIVELAEKKGVILRILGALAIRIHSRGLEELHKRLRRLDDVISSFTDIDLVGYSSQRAGIRQLMEKDLSFKIP
;
A
#
# COMPACT_ATOMS: atom_id res chain seq x y z
N MET A 1 -10.32 10.93 19.72
CA MET A 1 -9.37 10.97 18.58
C MET A 1 -10.19 10.76 17.32
N ASN A 2 -10.30 11.76 16.44
CA ASN A 2 -10.94 11.57 15.15
C ASN A 2 -10.01 10.66 14.33
N SER A 3 -10.44 9.42 14.08
CA SER A 3 -9.75 8.53 13.13
C SER A 3 -9.91 9.15 11.75
N VAL A 4 -8.83 9.73 11.23
CA VAL A 4 -8.77 10.16 9.84
C VAL A 4 -8.81 8.87 9.01
N ARG A 5 -9.87 8.68 8.22
CA ARG A 5 -9.93 7.63 7.21
C ARG A 5 -9.49 8.23 5.88
N LEU A 6 -8.45 7.64 5.30
CA LEU A 6 -8.02 7.95 3.94
C LEU A 6 -9.01 7.33 2.95
N SER A 7 -9.31 8.05 1.87
CA SER A 7 -10.00 7.47 0.71
C SER A 7 -9.15 6.38 0.05
N ASP A 8 -9.80 5.53 -0.76
CA ASP A 8 -9.11 4.47 -1.50
C ASP A 8 -8.04 5.06 -2.43
N GLU A 9 -8.31 6.21 -3.05
CA GLU A 9 -7.36 6.93 -3.90
C GLU A 9 -6.14 7.44 -3.12
N GLU A 10 -6.33 7.96 -1.90
CA GLU A 10 -5.22 8.37 -1.03
C GLU A 10 -4.36 7.19 -0.62
N ILE A 11 -4.97 6.04 -0.29
CA ILE A 11 -4.26 4.80 0.04
C ILE A 11 -3.46 4.28 -1.15
N ILE A 12 -4.05 4.29 -2.35
CA ILE A 12 -3.37 3.88 -3.59
C ILE A 12 -2.20 4.82 -3.89
N SER A 13 -2.41 6.14 -3.79
CA SER A 13 -1.37 7.15 -4.01
C SER A 13 -0.19 6.95 -3.05
N GLU A 14 -0.49 6.70 -1.77
CA GLU A 14 0.53 6.45 -0.76
C GLU A 14 1.31 5.16 -1.03
N ALA A 15 0.64 4.08 -1.43
CA ALA A 15 1.29 2.83 -1.80
C ALA A 15 2.28 3.01 -2.96
N LEU A 16 1.89 3.76 -3.99
CA LEU A 16 2.76 4.08 -5.13
C LEU A 16 3.94 4.96 -4.70
N ARG A 17 3.71 5.96 -3.84
CA ARG A 17 4.75 6.85 -3.30
C ARG A 17 5.80 6.07 -2.51
N ILE A 18 5.38 5.09 -1.70
CA ILE A 18 6.29 4.23 -0.92
C ILE A 18 7.19 3.41 -1.85
N VAL A 19 6.63 2.80 -2.90
CA VAL A 19 7.41 2.02 -3.88
C VAL A 19 8.39 2.89 -4.64
N GLU A 20 7.97 4.09 -5.07
CA GLU A 20 8.85 5.04 -5.77
C GLU A 20 10.03 5.50 -4.88
N LEU A 21 9.78 5.77 -3.60
CA LEU A 21 10.83 6.11 -2.64
C LEU A 21 11.80 4.95 -2.39
N ALA A 22 11.30 3.72 -2.34
CA ALA A 22 12.12 2.53 -2.22
C ALA A 22 13.06 2.39 -3.42
N GLU A 23 12.52 2.54 -4.64
CA GLU A 23 13.28 2.45 -5.88
C GLU A 23 14.40 3.49 -5.94
N LYS A 24 14.13 4.76 -5.58
CA LYS A 24 15.13 5.83 -5.49
C LYS A 24 16.28 5.51 -4.53
N LYS A 25 16.08 4.59 -3.59
CA LYS A 25 17.07 4.14 -2.59
C LYS A 25 17.67 2.78 -2.93
N GLY A 26 17.38 2.23 -4.11
CA GLY A 26 17.86 0.92 -4.54
C GLY A 26 17.21 -0.26 -3.80
N VAL A 27 16.08 -0.04 -3.13
CA VAL A 27 15.30 -1.07 -2.43
C VAL A 27 14.13 -1.48 -3.33
N ILE A 28 14.00 -2.78 -3.59
CA ILE A 28 12.91 -3.31 -4.40
C ILE A 28 11.74 -3.65 -3.49
N LEU A 29 10.64 -2.91 -3.64
CA LEU A 29 9.34 -3.22 -3.04
C LEU A 29 8.28 -3.41 -4.12
N ARG A 30 7.32 -4.30 -3.88
CA ARG A 30 6.11 -4.45 -4.69
C ARG A 30 4.86 -4.45 -3.82
N ILE A 31 3.80 -3.84 -4.33
CA ILE A 31 2.48 -3.85 -3.70
C ILE A 31 1.85 -5.23 -3.88
N LEU A 32 1.26 -5.76 -2.82
CA LEU A 32 0.51 -7.01 -2.82
C LEU A 32 -0.97 -6.77 -2.45
N GLY A 33 -1.71 -7.86 -2.22
CA GLY A 33 -3.04 -7.82 -1.67
C GLY A 33 -4.08 -7.16 -2.58
N ALA A 34 -5.12 -6.60 -1.98
CA ALA A 34 -6.25 -6.04 -2.69
C ALA A 34 -5.88 -4.77 -3.49
N LEU A 35 -4.94 -3.97 -2.99
CA LEU A 35 -4.40 -2.80 -3.69
C LEU A 35 -3.75 -3.20 -5.02
N ALA A 36 -2.91 -4.24 -5.03
CA ALA A 36 -2.24 -4.69 -6.25
C ALA A 36 -3.27 -5.09 -7.32
N ILE A 37 -4.32 -5.83 -6.93
CA ILE A 37 -5.39 -6.22 -7.84
C ILE A 37 -6.11 -4.97 -8.36
N ARG A 38 -6.45 -4.01 -7.50
CA ARG A 38 -7.14 -2.76 -7.87
C ARG A 38 -6.32 -1.91 -8.86
N ILE A 39 -5.00 -1.81 -8.65
CA ILE A 39 -4.08 -1.06 -9.51
C ILE A 39 -3.97 -1.70 -10.89
N HIS A 40 -3.86 -3.04 -10.95
CA HIS A 40 -3.63 -3.76 -12.21
C HIS A 40 -4.90 -4.20 -12.95
N SER A 41 -6.07 -4.16 -12.32
CA SER A 41 -7.35 -4.62 -12.88
C SER A 41 -8.32 -3.47 -13.16
N ARG A 42 -7.81 -2.34 -13.70
CA ARG A 42 -8.63 -1.18 -14.06
C ARG A 42 -9.74 -1.60 -15.03
N GLY A 43 -10.98 -1.18 -14.78
CA GLY A 43 -12.16 -1.56 -15.56
C GLY A 43 -12.95 -2.76 -15.02
N LEU A 44 -12.50 -3.40 -13.93
CA LEU A 44 -13.21 -4.49 -13.24
C LEU A 44 -13.74 -4.06 -11.85
N GLU A 45 -13.97 -2.77 -11.65
CA GLU A 45 -14.42 -2.20 -10.38
C GLU A 45 -15.72 -2.87 -9.88
N GLU A 46 -16.65 -3.20 -10.77
CA GLU A 46 -17.90 -3.89 -10.42
C GLU A 46 -17.67 -5.32 -9.91
N LEU A 47 -16.64 -6.02 -10.39
CA LEU A 47 -16.26 -7.32 -9.83
C LEU A 47 -15.72 -7.17 -8.40
N HIS A 48 -14.95 -6.10 -8.14
CA HIS A 48 -14.43 -5.82 -6.81
C HIS A 48 -15.54 -5.49 -5.81
N LYS A 49 -16.55 -4.72 -6.24
CA LYS A 49 -17.74 -4.43 -5.43
C LYS A 49 -18.49 -5.72 -5.09
N ARG A 50 -18.74 -6.58 -6.09
CA ARG A 50 -19.44 -7.86 -5.90
C ARG A 50 -18.70 -8.85 -5.01
N LEU A 51 -17.38 -8.79 -4.98
CA LEU A 51 -16.56 -9.59 -4.06
C LEU A 51 -16.57 -9.05 -2.61
N ARG A 52 -17.42 -8.04 -2.32
CA ARG A 52 -17.49 -7.32 -1.03
C ARG A 52 -16.15 -6.74 -0.59
N ARG A 53 -15.27 -6.48 -1.55
CA ARG A 53 -14.03 -5.75 -1.30
C ARG A 53 -14.25 -4.24 -1.26
N LEU A 54 -15.46 -3.77 -1.59
CA LEU A 54 -15.82 -2.34 -1.66
C LEU A 54 -17.20 -2.05 -1.01
N ASP A 55 -17.68 -2.91 -0.10
CA ASP A 55 -19.02 -2.72 0.49
C ASP A 55 -19.01 -1.53 1.48
N ASP A 56 -19.60 -0.42 1.04
CA ASP A 56 -20.29 0.63 1.81
C ASP A 56 -19.58 1.28 3.01
N VAL A 57 -18.26 1.37 2.96
CA VAL A 57 -17.48 2.15 3.92
C VAL A 57 -16.53 3.05 3.15
N ILE A 58 -16.47 4.32 3.57
CA ILE A 58 -15.66 5.43 3.01
C ILE A 58 -14.20 5.06 2.65
N SER A 59 -13.67 3.95 3.18
CA SER A 59 -12.43 3.33 2.73
C SER A 59 -12.60 1.80 2.68
N SER A 60 -12.35 1.22 1.51
CA SER A 60 -12.40 -0.22 1.27
C SER A 60 -11.08 -0.91 1.61
N PHE A 61 -9.99 -0.14 1.58
CA PHE A 61 -8.68 -0.57 2.00
C PHE A 61 -8.36 -0.08 3.41
N THR A 62 -7.72 -0.94 4.20
CA THR A 62 -7.32 -0.66 5.59
C THR A 62 -5.81 -0.58 5.79
N ASP A 63 -5.07 -1.15 4.85
CA ASP A 63 -3.63 -1.39 4.94
C ASP A 63 -2.98 -1.38 3.54
N ILE A 64 -1.64 -1.39 3.54
CA ILE A 64 -0.82 -1.48 2.34
C ILE A 64 0.12 -2.68 2.53
N ASP A 65 -0.16 -3.77 1.83
CA ASP A 65 0.73 -4.93 1.79
C ASP A 65 1.89 -4.70 0.84
N LEU A 66 3.12 -4.89 1.33
CA LEU A 66 4.35 -4.76 0.54
C LEU A 66 5.20 -6.02 0.68
N VAL A 67 5.88 -6.39 -0.41
CA VAL A 67 6.90 -7.43 -0.42
C VAL A 67 8.21 -6.89 -0.95
N GLY A 68 9.32 -7.34 -0.38
CA GLY A 68 10.67 -7.04 -0.82
C GLY A 68 11.62 -8.21 -0.60
N TYR A 69 12.85 -8.10 -1.09
CA TYR A 69 13.86 -9.14 -0.91
C TYR A 69 14.42 -9.15 0.50
N SER A 70 14.55 -10.34 1.10
CA SER A 70 15.13 -10.51 2.44
C SER A 70 16.59 -10.02 2.52
N SER A 71 17.35 -10.12 1.43
CA SER A 71 18.71 -9.58 1.32
C SER A 71 18.77 -8.06 1.44
N GLN A 72 17.67 -7.35 1.17
CA GLN A 72 17.56 -5.89 1.28
C GLN A 72 16.93 -5.43 2.61
N ARG A 73 16.77 -6.33 3.59
CA ARG A 73 16.09 -6.05 4.86
C ARG A 73 16.61 -4.79 5.57
N ALA A 74 17.93 -4.54 5.57
CA ALA A 74 18.49 -3.35 6.18
C ALA A 74 18.00 -2.06 5.50
N GLY A 75 17.98 -2.03 4.16
CA GLY A 75 17.45 -0.90 3.38
C GLY A 75 15.94 -0.73 3.58
N ILE A 76 15.19 -1.83 3.67
CA ILE A 76 13.75 -1.81 3.96
C ILE A 76 13.50 -1.19 5.34
N ARG A 77 14.25 -1.58 6.38
CA ARG A 77 14.10 -0.98 7.73
C ARG A 77 14.47 0.50 7.74
N GLN A 78 15.54 0.89 7.06
CA GLN A 78 15.92 2.30 6.93
C GLN A 78 14.79 3.12 6.29
N LEU A 79 14.21 2.63 5.19
CA LEU A 79 13.08 3.28 4.52
C LEU A 79 11.88 3.41 5.46
N MET A 80 11.43 2.30 6.05
CA MET A 80 10.20 2.29 6.85
C MET A 80 10.35 3.08 8.15
N GLU A 81 11.44 2.88 8.89
CA GLU A 81 11.59 3.44 10.24
C GLU A 81 12.13 4.87 10.24
N LYS A 82 13.01 5.23 9.30
CA LYS A 82 13.69 6.54 9.30
C LYS A 82 13.11 7.50 8.28
N ASP A 83 12.89 7.04 7.06
CA ASP A 83 12.41 7.92 6.00
C ASP A 83 10.89 8.11 6.07
N LEU A 84 10.16 7.05 6.45
CA LEU A 84 8.69 7.05 6.55
C LEU A 84 8.17 7.10 7.99
N SER A 85 9.06 7.01 8.99
CA SER A 85 8.73 7.14 10.42
C SER A 85 7.72 6.10 10.95
N PHE A 86 7.61 4.94 10.32
CA PHE A 86 6.82 3.82 10.85
C PHE A 86 7.47 3.23 12.10
N LYS A 87 6.65 2.95 13.11
CA LYS A 87 7.09 2.20 14.29
C LYS A 87 6.91 0.71 14.01
N ILE A 88 8.01 0.03 13.75
CA ILE A 88 8.02 -1.42 13.59
C ILE A 88 8.43 -2.03 14.95
N PRO A 89 7.63 -2.96 15.52
CA PRO A 89 7.96 -3.63 16.77
C PRO A 89 9.22 -4.52 16.65
#